data_AF-A0A9P6C0E3-F1
#
_entry.id   AF-A0A9P6C0E3-F1
#
_cell.length_a   1.000
_cell.length_b   1.000
_cell.length_c   1.000
_cell.angle_alpha   90.00
_cell.angle_beta   90.00
_cell.angle_gamma   90.00
#
_symmetry.space_group_name_H-M   'P 1'
#
loop_
_entity.id
_entity.type
_entity.pdbx_description
1 polymer ?
#
loop_
_entity_poly.entity_id
_entity_poly.type
_entity_poly.pdbx_seq_one_letter_code
_entity_poly.pdbx_strand_id
1 'polypeptide(L)'
;MAFKLFTTFIALAAVVTAGVAQSDLASCDFVFTPDVPVDPAVTNVVADFNFITGRELAIASPTGEVFVQGSTFTENPDDVFSVHNDLSAVDWTCAQVSEFFEGLPAQGPFEGPSGVNWNIETAVCACGN
;
A
#
# COMPACT_ATOMS: atom_id res chain seq x y z
N MET A 1 14.08 -45.27 -42.31
CA MET A 1 14.76 -44.72 -41.13
C MET A 1 13.97 -43.51 -40.69
N ALA A 2 13.27 -43.58 -39.54
CA ALA A 2 12.45 -42.48 -39.04
C ALA A 2 13.05 -42.02 -37.71
N PHE A 3 13.72 -40.87 -37.75
CA PHE A 3 14.40 -40.25 -36.62
C PHE A 3 13.34 -39.55 -35.76
N LYS A 4 13.04 -40.08 -34.57
CA LYS A 4 12.10 -39.47 -33.63
C LYS A 4 12.84 -38.41 -32.81
N LEU A 5 12.50 -37.14 -33.05
CA LEU A 5 12.93 -36.01 -32.23
C LEU A 5 12.22 -36.09 -30.87
N PHE A 6 13.00 -36.23 -29.80
CA PHE A 6 12.51 -36.08 -28.43
C PHE A 6 12.23 -34.60 -28.16
N THR A 7 10.96 -34.27 -27.93
CA THR A 7 10.52 -32.95 -27.48
C THR A 7 10.47 -32.96 -25.97
N THR A 8 11.47 -32.38 -25.32
CA THR A 8 11.53 -32.21 -23.87
C THR A 8 10.52 -31.14 -23.46
N PHE A 9 9.42 -31.55 -22.84
CA PHE A 9 8.48 -30.62 -22.21
C PHE A 9 9.13 -30.06 -20.93
N ILE A 10 9.57 -28.81 -20.98
CA ILE A 10 9.96 -28.06 -19.79
C ILE A 10 8.66 -27.63 -19.11
N ALA A 11 8.22 -28.39 -18.11
CA ALA A 11 7.16 -27.94 -17.23
C ALA A 11 7.72 -26.85 -16.32
N LEU A 12 7.42 -25.58 -16.64
CA LEU A 12 7.55 -24.47 -15.69
C LEU A 12 6.57 -24.77 -14.55
N ALA A 13 7.09 -25.24 -13.42
CA ALA A 13 6.34 -25.25 -12.18
C ALA A 13 6.05 -23.78 -11.83
N ALA A 14 4.81 -23.35 -12.08
CA ALA A 14 4.30 -22.11 -11.50
C ALA A 14 4.33 -22.29 -9.99
N VAL A 15 5.24 -21.58 -9.32
CA VAL A 15 5.20 -21.41 -7.87
C VAL A 15 3.94 -20.62 -7.60
N VAL A 16 2.86 -21.31 -7.27
CA VAL A 16 1.70 -20.70 -6.64
C VAL A 16 2.18 -20.33 -5.25
N THR A 17 2.63 -19.08 -5.07
CA THR A 17 2.75 -18.50 -3.74
C THR A 17 1.34 -18.46 -3.19
N ALA A 18 0.97 -19.47 -2.42
CA ALA A 18 -0.21 -19.42 -1.58
C ALA A 18 -0.02 -18.19 -0.68
N GLY A 19 -0.75 -17.12 -0.99
CA GLY A 19 -0.76 -15.93 -0.17
C GLY A 19 -1.15 -16.36 1.24
N VAL A 20 -0.25 -16.17 2.19
CA VAL A 20 -0.63 -16.19 3.60
C VAL A 20 -1.66 -15.07 3.75
N ALA A 21 -2.93 -15.46 3.94
CA ALA A 21 -3.96 -14.50 4.29
C ALA A 21 -3.57 -13.94 5.66
N GLN A 22 -3.10 -12.69 5.69
CA GLN A 22 -2.89 -11.98 6.93
C GLN A 22 -4.27 -11.63 7.49
N SER A 23 -4.57 -12.18 8.66
CA SER A 23 -5.92 -12.16 9.23
C SER A 23 -6.21 -10.94 10.10
N ASP A 24 -5.33 -9.94 10.14
CA ASP A 24 -5.44 -8.78 11.04
C ASP A 24 -5.04 -7.47 10.33
N LEU A 25 -5.76 -7.17 9.24
CA LEU A 25 -5.56 -5.96 8.45
C LEU A 25 -6.32 -4.79 9.09
N ALA A 26 -5.62 -3.66 9.23
CA ALA A 26 -6.26 -2.37 9.46
C ALA A 26 -6.70 -1.80 8.12
N SER A 27 -7.99 -1.56 8.01
CA SER A 27 -8.62 -0.94 6.84
C SER A 27 -8.71 0.55 7.08
N CYS A 28 -7.92 1.34 6.36
CA CYS A 28 -7.73 2.76 6.63
C CYS A 28 -8.15 3.62 5.44
N ASP A 29 -8.99 4.61 5.73
CA ASP A 29 -9.38 5.68 4.82
C ASP A 29 -8.58 6.94 5.15
N PHE A 30 -7.85 7.45 4.17
CA PHE A 30 -7.00 8.61 4.25
C PHE A 30 -7.52 9.73 3.35
N VAL A 31 -7.20 10.97 3.71
CA VAL A 31 -7.31 12.13 2.82
C VAL A 31 -5.90 12.63 2.54
N PHE A 32 -5.47 12.49 1.29
CA PHE A 32 -4.18 12.94 0.79
C PHE A 32 -4.34 14.24 0.00
N THR A 33 -3.45 15.19 0.22
CA THR A 33 -3.37 16.42 -0.58
C THR A 33 -1.92 16.63 -1.01
N PRO A 34 -1.64 16.76 -2.32
CA PRO A 34 -0.30 17.00 -2.80
C PRO A 34 0.10 18.47 -2.57
N ASP A 35 1.40 18.74 -2.45
CA ASP A 35 1.95 20.09 -2.34
C ASP A 35 1.93 20.87 -3.66
N VAL A 36 1.79 20.14 -4.77
CA VAL A 36 1.67 20.65 -6.14
C VAL A 36 0.51 19.95 -6.84
N PRO A 37 -0.14 20.58 -7.84
CA PRO A 37 -1.18 19.91 -8.62
C PRO A 37 -0.69 18.61 -9.27
N VAL A 38 -1.49 17.54 -9.17
CA VAL A 38 -1.16 16.20 -9.67
C VAL A 38 -2.27 15.71 -10.59
N ASP A 39 -1.90 15.33 -11.82
CA ASP A 39 -2.80 14.63 -12.73
C ASP A 39 -2.61 13.10 -12.60
N PRO A 40 -3.57 12.35 -12.03
CA PRO A 40 -3.46 10.91 -11.86
C PRO A 40 -3.50 10.12 -13.18
N ALA A 41 -3.81 10.75 -14.32
CA ALA A 41 -3.70 10.12 -15.64
C ALA A 41 -2.24 9.96 -16.10
N VAL A 42 -1.31 10.74 -15.56
CA VAL A 42 0.11 10.71 -15.91
C VAL A 42 1.04 10.43 -14.73
N THR A 43 0.58 10.68 -13.51
CA THR A 43 1.32 10.40 -12.27
C THR A 43 0.78 9.14 -11.61
N ASN A 44 1.68 8.24 -11.20
CA ASN A 44 1.28 7.00 -10.53
C ASN A 44 0.99 7.22 -9.03
N VAL A 45 -0.11 7.89 -8.73
CA VAL A 45 -0.52 8.24 -7.36
C VAL A 45 -0.73 7.01 -6.47
N VAL A 46 -1.12 5.86 -7.04
CA VAL A 46 -1.28 4.60 -6.28
C VAL A 46 0.06 4.11 -5.74
N ALA A 47 1.15 4.26 -6.52
CA ALA A 47 2.48 3.91 -6.04
C ALA A 47 2.90 4.82 -4.87
N ASP A 48 2.55 6.10 -4.93
CA ASP A 48 2.83 7.04 -3.85
C ASP A 48 2.07 6.70 -2.57
N PHE A 49 0.76 6.48 -2.66
CA PHE A 49 -0.05 6.13 -1.50
C PHE A 49 0.42 4.85 -0.82
N ASN A 50 0.71 3.80 -1.60
CA ASN A 50 1.24 2.54 -1.05
C ASN A 50 2.63 2.69 -0.46
N PHE A 51 3.49 3.50 -1.09
CA PHE A 51 4.84 3.72 -0.60
C PHE A 51 4.83 4.50 0.70
N ILE A 52 4.07 5.58 0.79
CA ILE A 52 4.01 6.42 1.98
C ILE A 52 3.47 5.60 3.15
N THR A 53 2.29 4.98 3.02
CA THR A 53 1.71 4.21 4.13
C THR A 53 2.58 3.02 4.51
N GLY A 54 3.13 2.29 3.54
CA GLY A 54 4.02 1.16 3.78
C GLY A 54 5.34 1.57 4.46
N ARG A 55 5.96 2.65 3.99
CA ARG A 55 7.22 3.17 4.55
C ARG A 55 7.04 3.66 5.98
N GLU A 56 6.03 4.48 6.23
CA GLU A 56 5.78 5.01 7.57
C GLU A 56 5.50 3.88 8.56
N LEU A 57 4.69 2.89 8.16
CA LEU A 57 4.43 1.71 8.98
C LEU A 57 5.69 0.87 9.20
N ALA A 58 6.55 0.70 8.19
CA ALA A 58 7.79 -0.05 8.30
C ALA A 58 8.83 0.64 9.18
N ILE A 59 8.85 1.98 9.21
CA ILE A 59 9.72 2.75 10.12
C ILE A 59 9.26 2.58 11.56
N ALA A 60 7.95 2.57 11.79
CA ALA A 60 7.38 2.49 13.13
C ALA A 60 7.34 1.06 13.69
N SER A 61 7.20 0.04 12.83
CA SER A 61 7.09 -1.34 13.27
C SER A 61 8.43 -1.90 13.77
N PRO A 62 8.43 -2.78 14.79
CA PRO A 62 9.66 -3.33 15.38
C PRO A 62 10.54 -4.11 14.40
N THR A 63 9.91 -4.77 13.42
CA THR A 63 10.58 -5.66 12.47
C THR A 63 10.83 -4.99 11.12
N GLY A 64 10.11 -3.90 10.81
CA GLY A 64 10.06 -3.31 9.47
C GLY A 64 9.31 -4.17 8.45
N GLU A 65 8.78 -5.33 8.83
CA GLU A 65 8.03 -6.22 7.96
C GLU A 65 6.56 -5.80 7.93
N VAL A 66 6.13 -5.30 6.78
CA VAL A 66 4.77 -4.79 6.57
C VAL A 66 4.13 -5.41 5.35
N PHE A 67 2.81 -5.38 5.33
CA PHE A 67 2.00 -5.74 4.17
C PHE A 67 1.06 -4.59 3.83
N VAL A 68 1.04 -4.28 2.55
CA VAL A 68 0.17 -3.27 1.94
C VAL A 68 -0.63 -4.00 0.86
N GLN A 69 -1.94 -4.15 1.06
CA GLN A 69 -2.78 -4.88 0.12
C GLN A 69 -2.91 -4.13 -1.22
N GLY A 70 -2.87 -2.81 -1.15
CA GLY A 70 -2.92 -1.91 -2.29
C GLY A 70 -3.98 -0.82 -2.09
N SER A 71 -3.62 0.39 -2.46
CA SER A 71 -4.48 1.57 -2.35
C SER A 71 -5.49 1.62 -3.49
N THR A 72 -6.73 1.93 -3.15
CA THR A 72 -7.72 2.48 -4.09
C THR A 72 -7.94 3.94 -3.77
N PHE A 73 -8.34 4.75 -4.75
CA PHE A 73 -8.56 6.17 -4.51
C PHE A 73 -9.71 6.73 -5.34
N THR A 74 -10.26 7.84 -4.84
CA THR A 74 -11.12 8.76 -5.58
C THR A 74 -10.52 10.15 -5.47
N GLU A 75 -10.32 10.79 -6.62
CA GLU A 75 -9.95 12.20 -6.68
C GLU A 75 -11.20 13.06 -6.48
N ASN A 76 -11.13 13.97 -5.51
CA ASN A 76 -12.12 15.00 -5.22
C ASN A 76 -11.66 16.33 -5.85
N PRO A 77 -12.51 17.37 -5.86
CA PRO A 77 -12.09 18.70 -6.26
C PRO A 77 -10.83 19.19 -5.52
N ASP A 78 -10.12 20.11 -6.15
CA ASP A 78 -8.92 20.77 -5.59
C ASP A 78 -7.75 19.80 -5.31
N ASP A 79 -7.58 18.77 -6.13
CA ASP A 79 -6.52 17.75 -6.05
C ASP A 79 -6.48 17.02 -4.70
N VAL A 80 -7.64 16.83 -4.07
CA VAL A 80 -7.76 16.09 -2.81
C VAL A 80 -8.11 14.63 -3.08
N PHE A 81 -7.32 13.70 -2.56
CA PHE A 81 -7.48 12.27 -2.82
C PHE A 81 -8.03 11.55 -1.58
N SER A 82 -9.22 10.97 -1.70
CA SER A 82 -9.72 10.00 -0.73
C SER A 82 -9.12 8.63 -1.06
N VAL A 83 -8.31 8.08 -0.18
CA VAL A 83 -7.52 6.87 -0.41
C VAL A 83 -7.90 5.81 0.60
N HIS A 84 -8.22 4.62 0.13
CA HIS A 84 -8.47 3.46 0.98
C HIS A 84 -7.33 2.46 0.85
N ASN A 85 -6.80 1.96 1.96
CA ASN A 85 -5.73 0.98 1.97
C ASN A 85 -5.85 0.02 3.17
N ASP A 86 -5.64 -1.28 2.91
CA ASP A 86 -5.58 -2.32 3.93
C ASP A 86 -4.14 -2.68 4.24
N LEU A 87 -3.76 -2.53 5.51
CA LEU A 87 -2.38 -2.47 5.98
C LEU A 87 -2.20 -3.38 7.19
N SER A 88 -1.04 -4.04 7.30
CA SER A 88 -0.65 -4.71 8.55
C SER A 88 0.87 -4.72 8.71
N ALA A 89 1.33 -4.95 9.94
CA ALA A 89 2.73 -5.11 10.27
C ALA A 89 2.94 -6.34 11.14
N VAL A 90 4.06 -7.03 10.95
CA VAL A 90 4.42 -8.18 11.79
C VAL A 90 4.60 -7.70 13.23
N ASP A 91 4.08 -8.48 14.18
CA ASP A 91 4.05 -8.20 15.62
C ASP A 91 3.20 -7.00 16.06
N TRP A 92 2.42 -6.40 15.15
CA TRP A 92 1.39 -5.43 15.50
C TRP A 92 0.00 -6.01 15.29
N THR A 93 -0.87 -5.72 16.24
CA THR A 93 -2.32 -5.94 16.10
C THR A 93 -2.92 -4.87 15.19
N CYS A 94 -4.07 -5.15 14.60
CA CYS A 94 -4.80 -4.13 13.83
C CYS A 94 -5.05 -2.84 14.63
N ALA A 95 -5.33 -2.95 15.93
CA ALA A 95 -5.54 -1.78 16.78
C ALA A 95 -4.28 -0.88 16.86
N GLN A 96 -3.09 -1.48 16.91
CA GLN A 96 -1.83 -0.74 16.92
C GLN A 96 -1.54 -0.08 15.57
N VAL A 97 -1.81 -0.79 14.46
CA VAL A 97 -1.68 -0.23 13.11
C VAL A 97 -2.65 0.94 12.92
N SER A 98 -3.90 0.80 13.39
CA SER A 98 -4.93 1.84 13.32
C SER A 98 -4.53 3.07 14.12
N GLU A 99 -4.15 2.90 15.38
CA GLU A 99 -3.72 4.01 16.26
C GLU A 99 -2.51 4.75 15.67
N PHE A 100 -1.57 4.02 15.07
CA PHE A 100 -0.43 4.62 14.38
C PHE A 100 -0.86 5.53 13.22
N PHE A 101 -1.70 5.03 12.31
CA PHE A 101 -2.12 5.82 11.15
C PHE A 101 -3.02 7.00 11.53
N GLU A 102 -3.89 6.85 12.53
CA GLU A 102 -4.71 7.95 13.04
C GLU A 102 -3.88 9.06 13.68
N GLY A 103 -2.66 8.75 14.16
CA GLY A 103 -1.68 9.73 14.66
C GLY A 103 -0.79 10.36 13.59
N LEU A 104 -0.88 9.92 12.34
CA LEU A 104 -0.01 10.35 11.24
C LEU A 104 -0.32 11.74 10.62
N PRO A 105 -1.58 12.24 10.56
CA PRO A 105 -1.92 13.46 9.82
C PRO A 105 -1.15 14.74 10.18
N ALA A 106 -0.52 14.81 11.35
CA ALA A 106 0.25 15.97 11.78
C ALA A 106 1.77 15.90 11.47
N GLN A 107 2.24 14.83 10.81
CA GLN A 107 3.67 14.53 10.66
C GLN A 107 4.26 14.85 9.28
N GLY A 108 3.41 15.20 8.30
CA GLY A 108 3.82 15.46 6.91
C GLY A 108 4.60 16.77 6.69
N PRO A 109 5.05 17.02 5.45
CA PRO A 109 4.73 16.27 4.24
C PRO A 109 5.59 15.02 4.02
N PHE A 110 5.06 14.04 3.28
CA PHE A 110 5.70 12.77 2.94
C PHE A 110 6.03 12.71 1.44
N GLU A 111 7.29 12.45 1.10
CA GLU A 111 7.72 12.32 -0.30
C GLU A 111 7.35 10.94 -0.87
N GLY A 112 6.60 10.94 -1.96
CA GLY A 112 6.29 9.75 -2.75
C GLY A 112 7.39 9.43 -3.78
N PRO A 113 7.49 8.19 -4.29
CA PRO A 113 8.41 7.80 -5.35
C PRO A 113 8.21 8.56 -6.67
N SER A 114 7.05 9.20 -6.90
CA SER A 114 6.88 10.10 -8.04
C SER A 114 7.55 11.47 -7.85
N GLY A 115 8.12 11.75 -6.66
CA GLY A 115 8.71 13.03 -6.29
C GLY A 115 7.69 14.10 -5.88
N VAL A 116 6.41 13.74 -5.71
CA VAL A 116 5.38 14.61 -5.14
C VAL A 116 5.44 14.50 -3.63
N ASN A 117 5.30 15.63 -2.93
CA ASN A 117 5.12 15.59 -1.49
C ASN A 117 3.63 15.61 -1.14
N TRP A 118 3.26 14.77 -0.19
CA TRP A 118 1.87 14.56 0.17
C TRP A 118 1.64 14.89 1.65
N ASN A 119 0.60 15.66 1.91
CA ASN A 119 0.05 15.83 3.25
C ASN A 119 -1.06 14.81 3.45
N ILE A 120 -1.10 14.21 4.63
CA ILE A 120 -2.20 13.37 5.06
C ILE A 120 -3.03 14.24 5.99
N GLU A 121 -4.21 14.67 5.56
CA GLU A 121 -5.07 15.58 6.31
C GLU A 121 -5.86 14.85 7.40
N THR A 122 -6.30 13.63 7.08
CA THR A 122 -7.00 12.75 8.00
C THR A 122 -6.67 11.30 7.69
N ALA A 123 -6.72 10.48 8.73
CA ALA A 123 -6.70 9.03 8.64
C ALA A 123 -7.77 8.49 9.59
N VAL A 124 -8.59 7.56 9.13
CA VAL A 124 -9.59 6.86 9.94
C VAL A 124 -9.44 5.38 9.65
N CYS A 125 -9.22 4.57 10.67
CA CYS A 125 -8.95 3.16 10.50
C CYS A 125 -10.01 2.30 11.21
N ALA A 126 -10.26 1.12 10.66
CA ALA A 126 -11.12 0.12 11.24
C ALA A 126 -10.47 -1.26 11.14
N CYS A 127 -10.70 -2.08 12.15
CA CYS A 127 -10.29 -3.48 12.12
C CYS A 127 -11.38 -4.33 11.48
N GLY A 128 -11.04 -4.94 10.35
CA GLY A 128 -11.88 -5.99 9.76
C GLY A 128 -11.91 -7.19 10.69
N ASN A 129 -13.12 -7.65 11.06
CA ASN A 129 -13.32 -8.91 11.78
C ASN A 129 -13.29 -10.12 10.84
#